data_AF-A0A7C5SAI5-F1
#
_entry.id   AF-A0A7C5SAI5-F1
#
_cell.length_a   1.000
_cell.length_b   1.000
_cell.length_c   1.000
_cell.angle_alpha   90.00
_cell.angle_beta   90.00
_cell.angle_gamma   90.00
#
_symmetry.space_group_name_H-M   'P 1'
#
loop_
_entity.id
_entity.type
_entity.pdbx_description
1 polymer ?
#
loop_
_entity_poly.entity_id
_entity_poly.type
_entity_poly.pdbx_seq_one_letter_code
_entity_poly.pdbx_strand_id
1 'polypeptide(L)'
;MIIRRSFILKVLSLLLPLVLVFSVVYLRSSITALEYQLGQLQLEKLRLINKKSELIARRAKATSLKKIELVATRKMGLRYIDRQKVFYVKEVAPPAPYTAGLDNNK
;
A
#
# COMPACT_ATOMS: atom_id res chain seq x y z
N MET A 1 16.97 -55.52 43.02
CA MET A 1 16.16 -54.59 42.19
C MET A 1 15.73 -53.31 42.93
N ILE A 2 15.44 -53.37 44.25
CA ILE A 2 15.03 -52.24 45.10
C ILE A 2 16.07 -51.11 45.18
N ILE A 3 17.36 -51.44 45.28
CA ILE A 3 18.47 -50.47 45.38
C ILE A 3 18.56 -49.56 44.13
N ARG A 4 18.34 -50.10 42.92
CA ARG A 4 18.29 -49.29 41.69
C ARG A 4 17.13 -48.29 41.71
N ARG A 5 15.94 -48.70 42.20
CA ARG A 5 14.75 -47.85 42.24
C ARG A 5 14.93 -46.65 43.19
N SER A 6 15.52 -46.88 44.36
CA SER A 6 15.81 -45.81 45.32
C SER A 6 16.92 -44.85 44.83
N PHE A 7 17.89 -45.35 44.06
CA PHE A 7 18.92 -44.51 43.47
C PHE A 7 18.34 -43.56 42.41
N ILE A 8 17.45 -44.08 41.55
CA ILE A 8 16.73 -43.27 40.53
C ILE A 8 15.89 -42.19 41.20
N LEU A 9 15.15 -42.51 42.27
CA LEU A 9 14.32 -41.53 42.98
C LEU A 9 15.16 -40.43 43.65
N LYS A 10 16.34 -40.76 44.20
CA LYS A 10 17.26 -39.76 44.78
C LYS A 10 17.80 -38.83 43.71
N VAL A 11 18.25 -39.37 42.58
CA VAL A 11 18.75 -38.56 41.46
C VAL A 11 17.63 -37.68 40.91
N LEU A 12 16.43 -38.21 40.71
CA LEU A 12 15.28 -37.46 40.23
C LEU A 12 14.91 -36.32 41.20
N SER A 13 14.89 -36.58 42.51
CA SER A 13 14.61 -35.57 43.52
C SER A 13 15.64 -34.43 43.54
N LEU A 14 16.89 -34.71 43.18
CA LEU A 14 17.95 -33.69 43.08
C LEU A 14 17.88 -32.91 41.77
N LEU A 15 17.50 -33.57 40.67
CA LEU A 15 17.44 -33.00 39.34
C LEU A 15 16.19 -32.14 39.12
N LEU A 16 15.08 -32.50 39.77
CA LEU A 16 13.79 -31.81 39.66
C LEU A 16 13.87 -30.30 39.98
N PRO A 17 14.44 -29.85 41.11
CA PRO A 17 14.56 -28.41 41.37
C PRO A 17 15.47 -27.70 40.36
N LEU A 18 16.52 -28.38 39.87
CA LEU A 18 17.44 -27.82 38.88
C LEU A 18 16.71 -27.55 37.55
N VAL A 19 15.94 -28.52 37.08
CA VAL A 19 15.11 -28.39 35.87
C VAL A 19 14.02 -27.34 36.07
N LEU A 20 13.44 -27.25 37.26
CA LEU A 20 12.40 -26.26 37.55
C LEU A 20 12.94 -24.83 37.42
N VAL A 21 14.07 -24.53 38.06
CA VAL A 21 14.71 -23.21 37.99
C VAL A 21 15.18 -22.93 36.56
N PHE A 22 15.81 -23.91 35.91
CA PHE A 22 16.27 -23.77 34.54
C PHE A 22 15.11 -23.50 33.58
N SER A 23 13.99 -24.20 33.74
CA SER A 23 12.78 -24.02 32.94
C SER A 23 12.21 -22.61 33.06
N VAL A 24 12.15 -22.04 34.27
CA VAL A 24 11.68 -20.67 34.49
C VAL A 24 12.56 -19.65 33.75
N VAL A 25 13.88 -19.79 33.85
CA VAL A 25 14.84 -18.89 33.17
C VAL A 25 14.76 -19.07 31.65
N TYR A 26 14.73 -20.31 31.18
CA TYR A 26 14.65 -20.65 29.77
C TYR A 26 13.35 -20.17 29.13
N LEU A 27 12.23 -20.29 29.85
CA LEU A 27 10.93 -19.83 29.39
C LEU A 27 10.92 -18.31 29.26
N ARG A 28 11.47 -17.58 30.24
CA ARG A 28 11.63 -16.12 30.13
C ARG A 28 12.44 -15.74 28.89
N SER A 29 13.60 -16.37 28.70
CA SER A 29 14.45 -16.11 27.54
C SER A 29 13.75 -16.44 26.21
N SER A 30 12.99 -17.53 26.18
CA SER A 30 12.23 -17.96 25.00
C SER A 30 11.09 -17.01 24.69
N ILE A 31 10.38 -16.51 25.71
CA ILE A 31 9.32 -15.50 25.54
C ILE A 31 9.90 -14.23 24.93
N THR A 32 11.01 -13.71 25.45
CA THR A 32 11.65 -12.52 24.88
C THR A 32 12.12 -12.73 23.44
N ALA A 33 12.67 -13.91 23.12
CA ALA A 33 13.04 -14.26 21.75
C ALA A 33 11.81 -14.34 20.84
N LEU A 34 10.71 -14.91 21.34
CA LEU A 34 9.45 -15.05 20.61
C LEU A 34 8.79 -13.68 20.36
N GLU A 35 8.79 -12.80 21.36
CA GLU A 35 8.32 -11.42 21.24
C GLU A 35 9.09 -10.66 20.16
N TYR A 36 10.42 -10.85 20.11
CA TYR A 36 11.26 -10.22 19.09
C TYR A 36 10.93 -10.75 17.68
N GLN A 37 10.77 -12.06 17.53
CA GLN A 37 10.37 -12.68 16.26
C GLN A 37 8.98 -12.22 15.82
N LEU A 38 8.03 -12.13 16.74
CA LEU A 38 6.68 -11.60 16.49
C LEU A 38 6.73 -10.13 16.07
N GLY A 39 7.55 -9.30 16.71
CA GLY A 39 7.73 -7.90 16.35
C GLY A 39 8.27 -7.72 14.93
N GLN A 40 9.30 -8.50 14.56
CA GLN A 40 9.86 -8.49 13.20
C GLN A 40 8.82 -8.95 12.16
N LEU A 41 8.06 -10.02 12.47
CA LEU A 41 7.03 -10.54 11.58
C LEU A 41 5.87 -9.53 11.38
N GLN A 42 5.49 -8.81 12.44
CA GLN A 42 4.49 -7.74 12.34
C GLN A 42 4.97 -6.57 11.49
N LEU A 43 6.23 -6.15 11.65
CA LEU A 43 6.85 -5.11 10.82
C LEU A 43 6.87 -5.52 9.34
N GLU A 44 7.21 -6.76 9.04
CA GLU A 44 7.23 -7.27 7.68
C GLU A 44 5.82 -7.33 7.06
N LYS A 45 4.83 -7.78 7.83
CA LYS A 45 3.42 -7.76 7.42
C LYS A 45 2.95 -6.33 7.08
N LEU A 46 3.25 -5.35 7.94
CA LEU A 46 2.92 -3.94 7.69
C LEU A 46 3.61 -3.41 6.43
N ARG A 47 4.89 -3.75 6.23
CA ARG A 47 5.64 -3.37 5.03
C ARG A 47 5.02 -3.94 3.76
N LEU A 48 4.56 -5.20 3.79
CA LEU A 48 3.87 -5.83 2.66
C LEU A 48 2.51 -5.17 2.38
N ILE A 49 1.73 -4.86 3.41
CA ILE A 49 0.44 -4.17 3.27
C ILE A 49 0.64 -2.79 2.63
N ASN A 50 1.63 -2.04 3.10
CA ASN A 50 1.96 -0.72 2.55
C ASN A 50 2.45 -0.81 1.10
N LYS A 51 3.31 -1.78 0.77
CA LYS A 51 3.70 -2.03 -0.63
C LYS A 51 2.50 -2.37 -1.51
N LYS A 52 1.56 -3.17 -1.01
CA LYS A 52 0.35 -3.53 -1.76
C LYS A 52 -0.54 -2.30 -2.01
N SER A 53 -0.76 -1.45 -1.00
CA SER A 53 -1.56 -0.22 -1.17
C SER A 53 -0.89 0.74 -2.15
N GLU A 54 0.43 0.89 -2.07
CA GLU A 54 1.20 1.72 -3.00
C GLU A 54 1.10 1.19 -4.44
N LEU A 55 1.25 -0.12 -4.64
CA LEU A 55 1.11 -0.75 -5.96
C LEU A 55 -0.29 -0.58 -6.54
N ILE A 56 -1.33 -0.69 -5.71
CA ILE A 56 -2.72 -0.43 -6.12
C ILE A 56 -2.88 1.04 -6.54
N ALA A 57 -2.33 1.99 -5.77
CA ALA A 57 -2.38 3.40 -6.09
C ALA A 57 -1.62 3.73 -7.39
N ARG A 58 -0.44 3.14 -7.60
CA ARG A 58 0.33 3.26 -8.85
C ARG A 58 -0.43 2.67 -10.03
N ARG A 59 -1.05 1.50 -9.86
CA ARG A 59 -1.89 0.87 -10.90
C ARG A 59 -3.11 1.73 -11.23
N ALA A 60 -3.77 2.31 -10.23
CA ALA A 60 -4.91 3.20 -10.41
C ALA A 60 -4.48 4.47 -11.18
N LYS A 61 -3.36 5.10 -10.79
CA LYS A 61 -2.80 6.26 -11.53
C LYS A 61 -2.50 5.91 -12.99
N ALA A 62 -1.79 4.82 -13.24
CA ALA A 62 -1.47 4.39 -14.60
C ALA A 62 -2.72 4.06 -15.44
N THR A 63 -3.73 3.44 -14.81
CA THR A 63 -4.98 3.11 -15.48
C THR A 63 -5.82 4.35 -15.77
N SER A 64 -5.90 5.30 -14.83
CA SER A 64 -6.59 6.58 -15.04
C SER A 64 -5.95 7.38 -16.16
N LEU A 65 -4.62 7.46 -16.23
CA LEU A 65 -3.91 8.10 -17.34
C LEU A 65 -4.25 7.44 -18.68
N LYS A 66 -4.18 6.10 -18.76
CA LYS A 66 -4.59 5.36 -19.96
C LYS A 66 -6.06 5.59 -20.33
N LYS A 67 -6.96 5.66 -19.34
CA LYS A 67 -8.39 5.86 -19.57
C LYS A 67 -8.66 7.28 -20.08
N ILE A 68 -8.00 8.28 -19.52
CA ILE A 68 -8.08 9.68 -19.98
C ILE A 68 -7.53 9.79 -21.40
N GLU A 69 -6.37 9.20 -21.69
CA GLU A 69 -5.78 9.18 -23.03
C GLU A 69 -6.72 8.51 -24.06
N LEU A 70 -7.33 7.38 -23.71
CA LEU A 70 -8.22 6.64 -24.59
C LEU A 70 -9.55 7.37 -24.82
N VAL A 71 -10.12 8.02 -23.79
CA VAL A 71 -11.33 8.84 -23.92
C VAL A 71 -11.05 10.13 -24.67
N ALA A 72 -9.92 10.80 -24.41
CA ALA A 72 -9.49 11.99 -25.14
C ALA A 72 -9.29 11.67 -26.64
N THR A 73 -8.64 10.54 -26.95
CA THR A 73 -8.40 10.09 -28.32
C THR A 73 -9.69 9.64 -29.02
N ARG A 74 -10.58 8.86 -28.36
CA ARG A 74 -11.80 8.33 -29.01
C ARG A 74 -12.99 9.29 -29.03
N LYS A 75 -13.22 10.07 -27.97
CA LYS A 75 -14.40 10.95 -27.85
C LYS A 75 -14.13 12.41 -28.18
N MET A 76 -12.90 12.90 -27.98
CA MET A 76 -12.57 14.31 -28.23
C MET A 76 -11.61 14.53 -29.40
N GLY A 77 -11.11 13.48 -30.04
CA GLY A 77 -10.10 13.61 -31.11
C GLY A 77 -8.78 14.23 -30.64
N LEU A 78 -8.59 14.34 -29.32
CA LEU A 78 -7.43 14.93 -28.69
C LEU A 78 -6.30 13.89 -28.69
N ARG A 79 -5.49 13.90 -29.75
CA ARG A 79 -4.15 13.29 -29.70
C ARG A 79 -3.33 14.02 -28.65
N TYR A 80 -2.54 13.28 -27.87
CA TYR A 80 -1.55 13.85 -26.96
C TYR A 80 -0.62 14.77 -27.78
N ILE A 81 -0.78 16.08 -27.64
CA ILE A 81 -0.08 17.07 -28.46
C ILE A 81 1.38 17.07 -28.02
N ASP A 82 2.27 16.77 -28.97
CA ASP A 82 3.70 16.95 -28.83
C ASP A 82 3.97 18.42 -28.44
N ARG A 83 4.68 18.62 -27.32
CA ARG A 83 4.85 19.92 -26.64
C ARG A 83 5.60 20.97 -27.47
N GLN A 84 5.93 20.68 -28.72
CA GLN A 84 6.64 21.57 -29.64
C GLN A 84 5.71 22.47 -30.48
N LYS A 85 4.40 22.24 -30.52
CA LYS A 85 3.48 23.09 -31.31
C LYS A 85 2.23 23.49 -30.54
N VAL A 86 2.28 24.67 -29.93
CA VAL A 86 1.11 25.34 -29.33
C VAL A 86 0.53 26.29 -30.37
N PHE A 87 -0.68 26.02 -30.86
CA PHE A 87 -1.43 26.96 -31.68
C PHE A 87 -2.46 27.67 -30.80
N TYR A 88 -2.27 28.98 -30.60
CA TYR A 88 -3.27 29.84 -29.97
C TYR A 88 -4.40 30.11 -30.96
N VAL A 89 -5.55 29.49 -30.75
CA VAL A 89 -6.77 29.89 -31.46
C VAL A 89 -7.37 31.06 -30.69
N LYS A 90 -7.28 32.26 -31.26
CA LYS A 90 -8.08 33.40 -30.79
C LYS A 90 -9.51 33.20 -31.30
N GLU A 91 -10.47 33.15 -30.38
CA GLU A 91 -11.88 33.21 -30.73
C GLU A 91 -12.15 34.55 -31.41
N VAL A 92 -12.40 34.50 -32.72
CA VAL A 92 -12.88 35.67 -33.47
C VAL A 92 -14.34 35.85 -33.09
N ALA A 93 -14.64 36.95 -32.40
CA ALA A 93 -15.99 37.30 -31.99
C ALA A 93 -16.93 37.31 -33.21
N PRO A 94 -18.14 36.73 -33.11
CA PRO A 94 -19.08 36.69 -34.22
C PRO A 94 -19.49 38.11 -34.65
N PRO A 95 -19.70 38.38 -35.95
CA PRO A 95 -20.17 39.68 -36.41
C PRO A 95 -21.56 39.97 -35.84
N ALA A 96 -21.74 41.19 -35.31
CA ALA A 96 -22.97 41.65 -34.70
C ALA A 96 -24.16 41.55 -35.67
N PRO A 97 -25.39 41.27 -35.16
CA PRO A 97 -26.57 41.15 -36.01
C PRO A 97 -26.91 42.48 -36.70
N TYR A 98 -27.06 42.45 -38.01
CA TYR A 98 -27.58 43.57 -38.80
C TYR A 98 -29.07 43.77 -38.48
N THR A 99 -29.42 44.93 -37.92
CA THR A 99 -30.81 45.37 -37.79
C THR A 99 -31.29 45.96 -39.11
N ALA A 100 -32.19 45.25 -39.81
CA ALA A 100 -33.00 45.83 -40.88
C ALA A 100 -34.12 46.67 -40.24
N GLY A 101 -33.79 47.88 -39.81
CA GLY A 101 -34.76 48.90 -39.42
C GLY A 101 -35.21 49.67 -40.66
N LEU A 102 -36.51 49.69 -40.92
CA LEU A 102 -37.14 50.63 -41.86
C LEU A 102 -36.87 52.05 -41.36
N ASP A 103 -36.05 52.79 -42.11
CA ASP A 103 -35.88 54.23 -41.93
C ASP A 103 -37.18 54.93 -42.35
N ASN A 104 -37.96 55.31 -41.34
CA ASN A 104 -39.16 56.12 -41.49
C ASN A 104 -38.99 57.38 -40.64
N ASN A 105 -38.32 58.41 -41.14
CA ASN A 105 -38.64 59.77 -40.69
C ASN A 105 -38.32 60.88 -41.72
N LYS A 106 -39.39 61.63 -42.01
CA LYS A 106 -39.59 62.97 -42.58
C LYS A 106 -38.38 63.85 -42.91
#